data_AF-A0A7X1WVT6-F1
#
_entry.id   AF-A0A7X1WVT6-F1
#
_cell.length_a   1.000
_cell.length_b   1.000
_cell.length_c   1.000
_cell.angle_alpha   90.00
_cell.angle_beta   90.00
_cell.angle_gamma   90.00
#
_symmetry.space_group_name_H-M   'P 1'
#
loop_
_entity.id
_entity.type
_entity.pdbx_description
1 polymer ?
#
loop_
_entity_poly.entity_id
_entity_poly.type
_entity_poly.pdbx_seq_one_letter_code
_entity_poly.pdbx_strand_id
1 'polypeptide(L)'
;MAQSELQRIEAEIDDAFANNALAKLPFAQSAWTLLSVVEDHNFKITVVSPLEENLAAIFVDGLMNALAYPLRACYQSSVKGSAPFKRELVDEHYELAYKWLEASKDYVHFCSIFSLYHANEIELHVKGHNLVPSDWSNHDLSYEAYNRFVAKRDPEYEPILRPNLILRQLKACMRVSGGVYSVDFTRRLMDELTTAFQDTFKSRHTLPENWQFTRFSLADYRKVFTSLQSMAATWFLARQLVAADGAPALAFASALWTPRRGVLVATLARHTGLKKAVVTDVLQYLTFGEMGIRKPDIAIQPIVDLTNGQYAVSPFVMAHVHAERNLCVLLNQIPNERQRYLQLVEEKEQQVRSETIASLSELGLDFKYGQLADTDIDLAIIDRKAKQCLCVEIKWFIEPAEIREVLAKTEELIKGTAQARKISKAFLENNNRLMSLLDIDQSYDFLTIVGSVNFIGGHRAQHPDVPITKLWHLASEIRKRGGLDGVLEWLRSRSYLPRRGQEYKAREILIQCGEWHSTWYGIGYV
;
A
#
# COMPACT_ATOMS: atom_id res chain seq x y z
N MET A 1 -9.03 -31.43 -10.39
CA MET A 1 -8.03 -31.86 -9.39
C MET A 1 -8.73 -32.01 -8.05
N ALA A 2 -8.37 -32.99 -7.23
CA ALA A 2 -8.97 -33.11 -5.90
C ALA A 2 -8.46 -31.98 -4.98
N GLN A 3 -9.34 -31.36 -4.20
CA GLN A 3 -8.97 -30.25 -3.29
C GLN A 3 -7.85 -30.64 -2.30
N SER A 4 -7.80 -31.90 -1.89
CA SER A 4 -6.77 -32.45 -1.01
C SER A 4 -5.38 -32.54 -1.66
N GLU A 5 -5.31 -32.76 -2.96
CA GLU A 5 -4.05 -32.81 -3.70
C GLU A 5 -3.42 -31.42 -3.78
N LEU A 6 -4.22 -30.40 -4.05
CA LEU A 6 -3.73 -29.02 -4.14
C LEU A 6 -3.27 -28.47 -2.78
N GLN A 7 -4.01 -28.75 -1.71
CA GLN A 7 -3.60 -28.37 -0.35
C GLN A 7 -2.25 -28.99 0.04
N ARG A 8 -1.97 -30.21 -0.42
CA ARG A 8 -0.66 -30.85 -0.24
C ARG A 8 0.44 -30.09 -1.00
N ILE A 9 0.18 -29.70 -2.24
CA ILE A 9 1.14 -28.93 -3.05
C ILE A 9 1.45 -27.57 -2.42
N GLU A 10 0.42 -26.85 -1.97
CA GLU A 10 0.58 -25.58 -1.23
C GLU A 10 1.45 -25.78 0.01
N ALA A 11 1.17 -26.83 0.81
CA ALA A 11 1.96 -27.14 1.98
C ALA A 11 3.42 -27.48 1.64
N GLU A 12 3.68 -28.24 0.58
CA GLU A 12 5.05 -28.55 0.13
C GLU A 12 5.83 -27.29 -0.29
N ILE A 13 5.17 -26.34 -0.97
CA ILE A 13 5.76 -25.06 -1.37
C ILE A 13 6.03 -24.18 -0.15
N ASP A 14 5.06 -24.08 0.76
CA ASP A 14 5.18 -23.33 2.01
C ASP A 14 6.30 -23.88 2.90
N ASP A 15 6.39 -25.21 3.05
CA ASP A 15 7.42 -25.89 3.84
C ASP A 15 8.81 -25.72 3.20
N ALA A 16 8.91 -25.85 1.87
CA ALA A 16 10.17 -25.62 1.15
C ALA A 16 10.67 -24.18 1.35
N PHE A 17 9.77 -23.19 1.30
CA PHE A 17 10.11 -21.79 1.54
C PHE A 17 10.48 -21.52 3.00
N ALA A 18 9.74 -22.08 3.95
CA ALA A 18 9.97 -21.88 5.38
C ALA A 18 11.22 -22.61 5.90
N ASN A 19 11.74 -23.60 5.17
CA ASN A 19 12.93 -24.36 5.52
C ASN A 19 14.23 -23.57 5.31
N ASN A 20 14.39 -22.48 6.06
CA ASN A 20 15.63 -21.72 6.12
C ASN A 20 16.28 -21.87 7.52
N ALA A 21 17.59 -22.11 7.57
CA ALA A 21 18.30 -22.30 8.84
C ALA A 21 18.26 -21.05 9.74
N LEU A 22 18.08 -19.86 9.18
CA LEU A 22 17.90 -18.62 9.95
C LEU A 22 16.66 -18.67 10.83
N ALA A 23 15.60 -19.36 10.40
CA ALA A 23 14.36 -19.54 11.16
C ALA A 23 14.53 -20.41 12.41
N LYS A 24 15.61 -21.20 12.48
CA LYS A 24 15.96 -22.08 13.61
C LYS A 24 16.69 -21.34 14.74
N LEU A 25 17.18 -20.13 14.48
CA LEU A 25 17.75 -19.27 15.52
C LEU A 25 16.64 -18.71 16.43
N PRO A 26 16.98 -18.18 17.62
CA PRO A 26 16.03 -17.43 18.44
C PRO A 26 15.44 -16.24 17.65
N PHE A 27 14.15 -16.01 17.80
CA PHE A 27 13.39 -15.04 16.99
C PHE A 27 14.05 -13.66 16.92
N ALA A 28 14.56 -13.13 18.04
CA ALA A 28 15.23 -11.84 18.08
C ALA A 28 16.46 -11.77 17.16
N GLN A 29 17.24 -12.86 17.07
CA GLN A 29 18.41 -12.93 16.19
C GLN A 29 17.99 -13.06 14.73
N SER A 30 17.01 -13.92 14.42
CA SER A 30 16.50 -14.11 13.05
C SER A 30 15.94 -12.81 12.48
N ALA A 31 15.04 -12.16 13.23
CA ALA A 31 14.43 -10.90 12.83
C ALA A 31 15.46 -9.77 12.69
N TRP A 32 16.39 -9.65 13.65
CA TRP A 32 17.45 -8.64 13.57
C TRP A 32 18.35 -8.84 12.34
N THR A 33 18.76 -10.07 12.07
CA THR A 33 19.62 -10.39 10.93
C THR A 33 18.90 -10.07 9.63
N LEU A 34 17.69 -10.59 9.44
CA LEU A 34 16.90 -10.40 8.23
C LEU A 34 16.68 -8.91 7.92
N LEU A 35 16.24 -8.13 8.92
CA LEU A 35 16.03 -6.70 8.75
C LEU A 35 17.34 -5.94 8.50
N SER A 36 18.45 -6.32 9.15
CA SER A 36 19.75 -5.68 8.93
C SER A 36 20.31 -5.94 7.52
N VAL A 37 20.07 -7.12 6.94
CA VAL A 37 20.42 -7.41 5.53
C VAL A 37 19.61 -6.53 4.58
N VAL A 38 18.31 -6.36 4.83
CA VAL A 38 17.46 -5.44 4.05
C VAL A 38 17.99 -4.00 4.14
N GLU A 39 18.35 -3.53 5.34
CA GLU A 39 18.96 -2.21 5.51
C GLU A 39 20.29 -2.08 4.75
N ASP A 40 21.09 -3.13 4.70
CA ASP A 40 22.35 -3.15 3.97
C ASP A 40 22.16 -3.09 2.45
N HIS A 41 21.19 -3.83 1.91
CA HIS A 41 20.82 -3.75 0.50
C HIS A 41 20.35 -2.34 0.13
N ASN A 42 19.43 -1.78 0.91
CA ASN A 42 18.96 -0.42 0.72
C ASN A 42 20.12 0.59 0.79
N PHE A 43 21.01 0.46 1.77
CA PHE A 43 22.18 1.34 1.90
C PHE A 43 23.10 1.26 0.67
N LYS A 44 23.36 0.05 0.16
CA LYS A 44 24.21 -0.15 -1.03
C LYS A 44 23.62 0.52 -2.26
N ILE A 45 22.32 0.37 -2.52
CA ILE A 45 21.67 0.92 -3.72
C ILE A 45 21.32 2.42 -3.63
N THR A 46 21.45 3.04 -2.46
CA THR A 46 21.14 4.47 -2.25
C THR A 46 22.39 5.31 -1.98
N VAL A 47 23.45 4.71 -1.41
CA VAL A 47 24.64 5.44 -0.93
C VAL A 47 25.92 4.97 -1.62
N VAL A 48 26.13 3.65 -1.74
CA VAL A 48 27.41 3.09 -2.23
C VAL A 48 27.46 3.09 -3.76
N SER A 49 26.41 2.55 -4.38
CA SER A 49 26.22 2.50 -5.83
C SER A 49 24.78 2.91 -6.14
N PRO A 50 24.46 4.22 -6.08
CA PRO A 50 23.11 4.73 -6.27
C PRO A 50 22.50 4.27 -7.59
N LEU A 51 21.30 3.68 -7.53
CA LEU A 51 20.50 3.38 -8.73
C LEU A 51 19.79 4.63 -9.23
N GLU A 52 19.47 4.66 -10.53
CA GLU A 52 18.56 5.65 -11.09
C GLU A 52 17.18 5.54 -10.43
N GLU A 53 16.47 6.66 -10.30
CA GLU A 53 15.23 6.78 -9.53
C GLU A 53 14.18 5.70 -9.87
N ASN A 54 13.92 5.45 -11.15
CA ASN A 54 12.97 4.43 -11.59
C ASN A 54 13.41 3.00 -11.20
N LEU A 55 14.70 2.70 -11.30
CA LEU A 55 15.25 1.39 -10.93
C LEU A 55 15.27 1.23 -9.40
N ALA A 56 15.57 2.30 -8.68
CA ALA A 56 15.51 2.33 -7.22
C ALA A 56 14.09 2.06 -6.71
N ALA A 57 13.07 2.70 -7.29
CA ALA A 57 11.68 2.47 -6.93
C ALA A 57 11.26 1.00 -7.13
N ILE A 58 11.60 0.41 -8.28
CA ILE A 58 11.33 -1.01 -8.57
C ILE A 58 12.04 -1.93 -7.55
N PHE A 59 13.30 -1.63 -7.23
CA PHE A 59 14.08 -2.42 -6.29
C PHE A 59 13.50 -2.34 -4.87
N VAL A 60 13.14 -1.14 -4.42
CA VAL A 60 12.53 -0.89 -3.10
C VAL A 60 11.22 -1.66 -2.96
N ASP A 61 10.32 -1.56 -3.94
CA ASP A 61 9.05 -2.28 -3.93
C ASP A 61 9.26 -3.79 -3.89
N GLY A 62 10.19 -4.30 -4.70
CA GLY A 62 10.56 -5.71 -4.72
C GLY A 62 11.12 -6.19 -3.37
N LEU A 63 11.99 -5.39 -2.75
CA LEU A 63 12.60 -5.72 -1.46
C LEU A 63 11.60 -5.68 -0.31
N MET A 64 10.68 -4.71 -0.29
CA MET A 64 9.60 -4.64 0.71
C MET A 64 8.72 -5.88 0.64
N ASN A 65 8.29 -6.28 -0.57
CA ASN A 65 7.46 -7.47 -0.77
C ASN A 65 8.20 -8.76 -0.40
N ALA A 66 9.49 -8.86 -0.76
CA ALA A 66 10.32 -10.01 -0.43
C ALA A 66 10.59 -10.18 1.08
N LEU A 67 10.47 -9.11 1.88
CA LEU A 67 10.68 -9.17 3.33
C LEU A 67 9.49 -9.77 4.09
N ALA A 68 8.27 -9.62 3.58
CA ALA A 68 7.05 -9.96 4.30
C ALA A 68 6.99 -11.45 4.72
N TYR A 69 7.31 -12.36 3.80
CA TYR A 69 7.19 -13.80 4.03
C TYR A 69 8.31 -14.39 4.89
N PRO A 70 9.61 -14.08 4.67
CA PRO A 70 10.67 -14.53 5.57
C PRO A 70 10.48 -14.07 7.01
N LEU A 71 10.02 -12.82 7.22
CA LEU A 71 9.76 -12.32 8.57
C LEU A 71 8.56 -13.02 9.22
N ARG A 72 7.50 -13.27 8.44
CA ARG A 72 6.33 -14.05 8.90
C ARG A 72 6.74 -15.47 9.30
N ALA A 73 7.57 -16.13 8.50
CA ALA A 73 8.11 -17.45 8.82
C ALA A 73 8.90 -17.41 10.13
N CYS A 74 9.84 -16.46 10.30
CA CYS A 74 10.55 -16.26 11.57
C CYS A 74 9.58 -16.06 12.75
N TYR A 75 8.54 -15.24 12.58
CA TYR A 75 7.56 -14.95 13.63
C TYR A 75 6.74 -16.18 14.06
N GLN A 76 6.50 -17.10 13.13
CA GLN A 76 5.71 -18.32 13.34
C GLN A 76 6.55 -19.49 13.87
N SER A 77 7.76 -19.69 13.35
CA SER A 77 8.56 -20.88 13.61
C SER A 77 9.69 -20.70 14.62
N SER A 78 10.23 -19.48 14.78
CA SER A 78 11.37 -19.25 15.65
C SER A 78 10.96 -19.23 17.13
N VAL A 79 11.85 -19.73 17.99
CA VAL A 79 11.63 -19.72 19.44
C VAL A 79 11.68 -18.28 19.95
N LYS A 80 10.56 -17.83 20.54
CA LYS A 80 10.43 -16.52 21.19
C LYS A 80 11.02 -16.56 22.58
N GLY A 81 11.67 -15.48 23.01
CA GLY A 81 12.32 -15.44 24.32
C GLY A 81 13.02 -14.11 24.62
N SER A 82 13.50 -13.98 25.85
CA SER A 82 14.15 -12.76 26.35
C SER A 82 15.65 -12.70 26.11
N ALA A 83 16.22 -13.66 25.38
CA ALA A 83 17.65 -13.75 25.15
C ALA A 83 18.18 -12.51 24.38
N PRO A 84 19.39 -12.05 24.69
CA PRO A 84 20.05 -11.04 23.87
C PRO A 84 20.40 -11.63 22.49
N PHE A 85 20.46 -10.76 21.49
CA PHE A 85 20.95 -11.10 20.15
C PHE A 85 22.29 -10.39 19.92
N LYS A 86 23.10 -10.94 19.01
CA LYS A 86 24.40 -10.38 18.63
C LYS A 86 24.20 -9.37 17.51
N ARG A 87 24.79 -8.18 17.69
CA ARG A 87 24.77 -7.07 16.72
C ARG A 87 26.06 -7.05 15.92
N GLU A 88 26.30 -8.11 15.18
CA GLU A 88 27.50 -8.27 14.37
C GLU A 88 27.13 -8.88 13.01
N LEU A 89 27.97 -8.62 12.01
CA LEU A 89 27.86 -9.29 10.73
C LEU A 89 28.40 -10.72 10.90
N VAL A 90 27.51 -11.70 10.79
CA VAL A 90 27.87 -13.12 10.72
C VAL A 90 27.61 -13.58 9.30
N ASP A 91 28.68 -13.86 8.54
CA ASP A 91 28.59 -14.13 7.10
C ASP A 91 27.60 -15.26 6.77
N GLU A 92 27.61 -16.35 7.55
CA GLU A 92 26.66 -17.46 7.37
C GLU A 92 25.20 -17.00 7.52
N HIS A 93 24.90 -16.19 8.54
CA HIS A 93 23.54 -15.69 8.77
C HIS A 93 23.12 -14.67 7.70
N TYR A 94 24.07 -13.85 7.22
CA TYR A 94 23.83 -12.90 6.13
C TYR A 94 23.47 -13.63 4.84
N GLU A 95 24.25 -14.65 4.47
CA GLU A 95 24.00 -15.48 3.28
C GLU A 95 22.65 -16.20 3.36
N LEU A 96 22.29 -16.73 4.54
CA LEU A 96 20.98 -17.35 4.75
C LEU A 96 19.83 -16.35 4.56
N ALA A 97 19.96 -15.13 5.09
CA ALA A 97 18.95 -14.07 4.93
C ALA A 97 18.87 -13.60 3.47
N TYR A 98 20.01 -13.37 2.80
CA TYR A 98 20.10 -12.97 1.41
C TYR A 98 19.38 -13.97 0.50
N LYS A 99 19.73 -15.25 0.58
CA LYS A 99 19.11 -16.31 -0.23
C LYS A 99 17.60 -16.43 0.05
N TRP A 100 17.17 -16.19 1.29
CA TRP A 100 15.75 -16.22 1.62
C TRP A 100 14.97 -15.07 0.97
N LEU A 101 15.54 -13.86 0.99
CA LEU A 101 14.95 -12.69 0.33
C LEU A 101 14.86 -12.92 -1.19
N GLU A 102 15.90 -13.50 -1.81
CA GLU A 102 15.85 -13.87 -3.23
C GLU A 102 14.76 -14.92 -3.51
N ALA A 103 14.70 -16.00 -2.73
CA ALA A 103 13.66 -17.02 -2.88
C ALA A 103 12.25 -16.47 -2.65
N SER A 104 12.10 -15.43 -1.81
CA SER A 104 10.80 -14.80 -1.55
C SER A 104 10.23 -14.07 -2.78
N LYS A 105 11.07 -13.68 -3.74
CA LYS A 105 10.61 -13.07 -5.00
C LYS A 105 9.82 -14.05 -5.86
N ASP A 106 10.14 -15.34 -5.79
CA ASP A 106 9.40 -16.37 -6.50
C ASP A 106 8.20 -16.86 -5.67
N TYR A 107 8.39 -17.03 -4.37
CA TYR A 107 7.35 -17.51 -3.46
C TYR A 107 6.11 -16.59 -3.42
N VAL A 108 6.28 -15.27 -3.54
CA VAL A 108 5.14 -14.33 -3.62
C VAL A 108 4.26 -14.56 -4.84
N HIS A 109 4.83 -15.05 -5.95
CA HIS A 109 4.06 -15.40 -7.14
C HIS A 109 3.24 -16.67 -6.90
N PHE A 110 3.77 -17.71 -6.25
CA PHE A 110 2.97 -18.86 -5.83
C PHE A 110 1.82 -18.44 -4.89
N CYS A 111 2.10 -17.58 -3.90
CA CYS A 111 1.06 -17.03 -3.02
C CYS A 111 -0.06 -16.31 -3.79
N SER A 112 0.29 -15.66 -4.90
CA SER A 112 -0.66 -14.99 -5.79
C SER A 112 -1.47 -15.98 -6.61
N ILE A 113 -0.81 -16.96 -7.24
CA ILE A 113 -1.43 -18.02 -8.06
C ILE A 113 -2.48 -18.77 -7.25
N PHE A 114 -2.12 -19.29 -6.07
CA PHE A 114 -3.08 -20.04 -5.24
C PHE A 114 -4.25 -19.19 -4.78
N SER A 115 -4.00 -17.91 -4.42
CA SER A 115 -5.09 -17.01 -4.03
C SER A 115 -6.07 -16.75 -5.18
N LEU A 116 -5.58 -16.58 -6.41
CA LEU A 116 -6.42 -16.44 -7.62
C LEU A 116 -7.17 -17.73 -7.94
N TYR A 117 -6.50 -18.88 -7.84
CA TYR A 117 -7.12 -20.18 -8.06
C TYR A 117 -8.27 -20.44 -7.07
N HIS A 118 -8.04 -20.23 -5.77
CA HIS A 118 -9.07 -20.42 -4.73
C HIS A 118 -10.26 -19.46 -4.90
N ALA A 119 -10.04 -18.32 -5.54
CA ALA A 119 -11.09 -17.37 -5.91
C ALA A 119 -11.80 -17.72 -7.22
N ASN A 120 -11.40 -18.79 -7.90
CA ASN A 120 -11.86 -19.21 -9.23
C ASN A 120 -11.59 -18.16 -10.33
N GLU A 121 -10.51 -17.40 -10.22
CA GLU A 121 -10.09 -16.43 -11.26
C GLU A 121 -9.21 -17.06 -12.34
N ILE A 122 -8.55 -18.17 -12.01
CA ILE A 122 -7.68 -18.92 -12.92
C ILE A 122 -7.92 -20.41 -12.74
N GLU A 123 -7.67 -21.16 -13.81
CA GLU A 123 -7.52 -22.61 -13.71
C GLU A 123 -6.06 -22.96 -13.40
N LEU A 124 -5.83 -24.12 -12.80
CA LEU A 124 -4.50 -24.59 -12.47
C LEU A 124 -4.37 -26.07 -12.80
N HIS A 125 -3.40 -26.41 -13.66
CA HIS A 125 -3.08 -27.77 -14.04
C HIS A 125 -1.74 -28.19 -13.44
N VAL A 126 -1.65 -29.41 -12.92
CA VAL A 126 -0.41 -29.97 -12.39
C VAL A 126 0.14 -30.98 -13.39
N LYS A 127 1.42 -30.84 -13.73
CA LYS A 127 2.18 -31.78 -14.56
C LYS A 127 3.51 -32.10 -13.87
N GLY A 128 3.54 -33.17 -13.07
CA GLY A 128 4.67 -33.43 -12.18
C GLY A 128 4.82 -32.31 -11.16
N HIS A 129 6.02 -31.75 -11.02
CA HIS A 129 6.28 -30.56 -10.18
C HIS A 129 6.11 -29.22 -10.93
N ASN A 130 5.40 -29.22 -12.06
CA ASN A 130 5.11 -28.00 -12.80
C ASN A 130 3.64 -27.60 -12.61
N LEU A 131 3.42 -26.39 -12.08
CA LEU A 131 2.12 -25.74 -11.98
C LEU A 131 1.90 -24.87 -13.21
N VAL A 132 0.87 -25.19 -13.99
CA VAL A 132 0.52 -24.49 -15.22
C VAL A 132 -0.80 -23.75 -14.99
N PRO A 133 -0.77 -22.44 -14.70
CA PRO A 133 -1.98 -21.64 -14.61
C PRO A 133 -2.62 -21.46 -15.99
N SER A 134 -3.92 -21.17 -16.02
CA SER A 134 -4.63 -20.80 -17.25
C SER A 134 -3.98 -19.61 -17.94
N ASP A 135 -4.12 -19.55 -19.26
CA ASP A 135 -3.48 -18.54 -20.10
C ASP A 135 -3.97 -17.12 -19.78
N TRP A 136 -3.18 -16.39 -18.99
CA TRP A 136 -3.37 -14.99 -18.64
C TRP A 136 -3.24 -14.06 -19.84
N SER A 137 -2.63 -14.50 -20.96
CA SER A 137 -2.37 -13.65 -22.12
C SER A 137 -3.63 -13.27 -22.89
N ASN A 138 -4.73 -14.00 -22.68
CA ASN A 138 -6.05 -13.75 -23.25
C ASN A 138 -6.87 -12.73 -22.43
N HIS A 139 -6.43 -12.36 -21.23
CA HIS A 139 -7.10 -11.33 -20.44
C HIS A 139 -6.72 -9.93 -20.92
N ASP A 140 -7.68 -9.00 -20.87
CA ASP A 140 -7.38 -7.60 -21.09
C ASP A 140 -6.62 -7.02 -19.88
N LEU A 141 -5.29 -6.95 -20.02
CA LEU A 141 -4.39 -6.42 -19.01
C LEU A 141 -4.37 -4.88 -18.96
N SER A 142 -5.15 -4.19 -19.80
CA SER A 142 -5.16 -2.72 -19.84
C SER A 142 -5.66 -2.11 -18.53
N TYR A 143 -6.55 -2.80 -17.81
CA TYR A 143 -7.02 -2.38 -16.48
C TYR A 143 -5.94 -2.48 -15.40
N GLU A 144 -5.16 -3.57 -15.41
CA GLU A 144 -4.02 -3.73 -14.49
C GLU A 144 -2.92 -2.71 -14.82
N ALA A 145 -2.63 -2.53 -16.12
CA ALA A 145 -1.73 -1.49 -16.60
C ALA A 145 -2.19 -0.09 -16.19
N TYR A 146 -3.49 0.21 -16.28
CA TYR A 146 -4.06 1.48 -15.82
C TYR A 146 -3.81 1.69 -14.33
N ASN A 147 -4.09 0.68 -13.49
CA ASN A 147 -3.85 0.79 -12.05
C ASN A 147 -2.37 1.04 -11.72
N ARG A 148 -1.45 0.48 -12.52
CA ARG A 148 0.00 0.60 -12.32
C ARG A 148 0.60 1.90 -12.87
N PHE A 149 0.16 2.36 -14.04
CA PHE A 149 0.81 3.45 -14.77
C PHE A 149 0.07 4.78 -14.69
N VAL A 150 -1.26 4.76 -14.53
CA VAL A 150 -2.01 5.99 -14.32
C VAL A 150 -1.90 6.36 -12.86
N ALA A 151 -1.36 7.56 -12.59
CA ALA A 151 -1.07 8.01 -11.24
C ALA A 151 -2.27 7.86 -10.29
N LYS A 152 -1.98 7.72 -9.00
CA LYS A 152 -3.04 7.63 -7.97
C LYS A 152 -3.71 8.98 -7.76
N ARG A 153 -2.96 10.06 -8.01
CA ARG A 153 -3.35 11.46 -7.90
C ARG A 153 -2.67 12.27 -8.99
N ASP A 154 -3.04 13.53 -9.07
CA ASP A 154 -2.36 14.49 -9.93
C ASP A 154 -0.86 14.57 -9.57
N PRO A 155 0.07 14.26 -10.51
CA PRO A 155 1.51 14.20 -10.26
C PRO A 155 2.17 15.56 -10.00
N GLU A 156 1.46 16.69 -10.17
CA GLU A 156 2.02 18.04 -9.94
C GLU A 156 2.38 18.35 -8.45
N TYR A 157 2.17 17.43 -7.51
CA TYR A 157 2.17 17.71 -6.07
C TYR A 157 3.14 16.90 -5.18
N GLU A 158 4.17 16.23 -5.71
CA GLU A 158 5.11 15.48 -4.87
C GLU A 158 6.35 16.30 -4.42
N PRO A 159 6.49 16.64 -3.12
CA PRO A 159 7.64 17.40 -2.61
C PRO A 159 8.89 16.54 -2.38
N ILE A 160 10.05 17.08 -2.74
CA ILE A 160 11.38 16.45 -2.58
C ILE A 160 11.94 16.72 -1.17
N LEU A 161 12.47 15.67 -0.52
CA LEU A 161 13.14 15.75 0.78
C LEU A 161 14.47 16.52 0.71
N ARG A 162 14.74 17.40 1.68
CA ARG A 162 15.99 18.18 1.77
C ARG A 162 16.83 17.81 3.02
N PRO A 163 17.57 16.69 2.99
CA PRO A 163 18.28 16.14 4.16
C PRO A 163 19.45 17.02 4.68
N ASN A 164 19.94 17.97 3.89
CA ASN A 164 21.09 18.81 4.27
C ASN A 164 20.83 19.72 5.48
N LEU A 165 19.56 19.96 5.84
CA LEU A 165 19.18 20.91 6.89
C LEU A 165 19.47 20.41 8.32
N ILE A 166 19.60 19.09 8.53
CA ILE A 166 19.67 18.49 9.88
C ILE A 166 21.07 17.94 10.26
N LEU A 167 22.03 17.91 9.33
CA LEU A 167 23.30 17.21 9.52
C LEU A 167 24.14 17.75 10.69
N ARG A 168 24.16 19.07 10.90
CA ARG A 168 24.92 19.70 11.98
C ARG A 168 24.39 19.28 13.35
N GLN A 169 23.08 19.35 13.53
CA GLN A 169 22.42 19.00 14.79
C GLN A 169 22.49 17.50 15.05
N LEU A 170 22.35 16.69 14.00
CA LEU A 170 22.52 15.25 14.07
C LEU A 170 23.91 14.87 14.59
N LYS A 171 24.98 15.42 14.00
CA LYS A 171 26.37 15.15 14.46
C LYS A 171 26.57 15.49 15.94
N ALA A 172 25.97 16.59 16.41
CA ALA A 172 26.05 17.00 17.82
C ALA A 172 25.30 16.06 18.79
N CYS A 173 24.32 15.31 18.30
CA CYS A 173 23.51 14.36 19.07
C CYS A 173 23.95 12.90 18.90
N MET A 174 25.01 12.64 18.12
CA MET A 174 25.50 11.30 17.85
C MET A 174 26.65 10.90 18.77
N ARG A 175 26.73 9.61 19.10
CA ARG A 175 27.90 8.99 19.73
C ARG A 175 28.30 7.77 18.92
N VAL A 176 29.58 7.67 18.61
CA VAL A 176 30.15 6.58 17.80
C VAL A 176 31.25 5.91 18.61
N SER A 177 31.24 4.58 18.68
CA SER A 177 32.27 3.79 19.36
C SER A 177 32.33 2.39 18.76
N GLY A 178 33.53 1.95 18.32
CA GLY A 178 33.75 0.59 17.83
C GLY A 178 32.87 0.19 16.63
N GLY A 179 32.58 1.12 15.71
CA GLY A 179 31.71 0.87 14.55
C GLY A 179 30.21 0.84 14.86
N VAL A 180 29.81 1.06 16.12
CA VAL A 180 28.43 1.20 16.57
C VAL A 180 28.12 2.67 16.80
N TYR A 181 26.89 3.09 16.50
CA TYR A 181 26.44 4.46 16.78
C TYR A 181 25.13 4.50 17.55
N SER A 182 24.89 5.65 18.18
CA SER A 182 23.63 5.99 18.83
C SER A 182 23.29 7.45 18.57
N VAL A 183 22.00 7.75 18.53
CA VAL A 183 21.46 9.10 18.38
C VAL A 183 20.62 9.43 19.60
N ASP A 184 20.91 10.55 20.25
CA ASP A 184 20.03 11.11 21.27
C ASP A 184 19.00 12.03 20.61
N PHE A 185 17.74 11.59 20.56
CA PHE A 185 16.63 12.36 20.03
C PHE A 185 16.19 13.46 21.01
N THR A 186 17.01 14.51 21.11
CA THR A 186 16.72 15.71 21.88
C THR A 186 15.54 16.48 21.30
N ARG A 187 14.91 17.36 22.10
CA ARG A 187 13.78 18.20 21.64
C ARG A 187 14.18 19.05 20.43
N ARG A 188 15.36 19.68 20.50
CA ARG A 188 15.90 20.49 19.41
C ARG A 188 16.04 19.71 18.10
N LEU A 189 16.62 18.50 18.16
CA LEU A 189 16.76 17.66 16.97
C LEU A 189 15.38 17.30 16.40
N MET A 190 14.42 16.93 17.25
CA MET A 190 13.06 16.59 16.80
C MET A 190 12.29 17.78 16.20
N ASP A 191 12.47 18.99 16.73
CA ASP A 191 11.86 20.20 16.18
C ASP A 191 12.40 20.51 14.77
N GLU A 192 13.72 20.36 14.58
CA GLU A 192 14.37 20.51 13.27
C GLU A 192 13.92 19.42 12.28
N LEU A 193 13.81 18.16 12.73
CA LEU A 193 13.31 17.05 11.92
C LEU A 193 11.85 17.26 11.49
N THR A 194 11.01 17.70 12.42
CA THR A 194 9.61 18.01 12.13
C THR A 194 9.55 19.07 11.06
N THR A 195 10.30 20.16 11.21
CA THR A 195 10.35 21.24 10.21
C THR A 195 10.85 20.76 8.85
N ALA A 196 11.88 19.92 8.81
CA ALA A 196 12.47 19.42 7.58
C ALA A 196 11.56 18.44 6.80
N PHE A 197 10.70 17.70 7.51
CA PHE A 197 9.87 16.64 6.92
C PHE A 197 8.37 16.94 6.89
N GLN A 198 7.91 18.03 7.53
CA GLN A 198 6.49 18.34 7.68
C GLN A 198 5.76 18.42 6.33
N ASP A 199 6.31 19.09 5.33
CA ASP A 199 5.65 19.26 4.04
C ASP A 199 5.58 17.94 3.26
N THR A 200 6.66 17.14 3.31
CA THR A 200 6.70 15.81 2.71
C THR A 200 5.70 14.85 3.33
N PHE A 201 5.53 14.88 4.65
CA PHE A 201 4.56 14.00 5.32
C PHE A 201 3.13 14.51 5.17
N LYS A 202 2.91 15.82 5.22
CA LYS A 202 1.56 16.40 5.04
C LYS A 202 0.99 16.13 3.65
N SER A 203 1.79 16.21 2.59
CA SER A 203 1.29 15.95 1.23
C SER A 203 0.80 14.50 1.03
N ARG A 204 1.29 13.56 1.85
CA ARG A 204 0.90 12.14 1.83
C ARG A 204 -0.37 11.86 2.64
N HIS A 205 -0.83 12.80 3.45
CA HIS A 205 -2.01 12.66 4.29
C HIS A 205 -3.27 13.18 3.60
N THR A 206 -4.32 12.36 3.54
CA THR A 206 -5.59 12.67 2.85
C THR A 206 -6.85 12.34 3.60
N LEU A 207 -6.71 11.56 4.67
CA LEU A 207 -7.82 11.28 5.55
C LEU A 207 -8.14 12.51 6.44
N PRO A 208 -9.39 12.67 6.89
CA PRO A 208 -9.75 13.73 7.83
C PRO A 208 -9.12 13.54 9.21
N GLU A 209 -8.49 14.58 9.77
CA GLU A 209 -7.82 14.50 11.09
C GLU A 209 -8.76 14.19 12.25
N ASN A 210 -10.05 14.53 12.10
CA ASN A 210 -11.08 14.32 13.11
C ASN A 210 -11.52 12.87 13.24
N TRP A 211 -11.07 11.95 12.37
CA TRP A 211 -11.37 10.52 12.48
C TRP A 211 -11.00 9.96 13.85
N GLN A 212 -11.97 9.29 14.48
CA GLN A 212 -11.84 8.70 15.81
C GLN A 212 -11.88 7.19 15.74
N PHE A 213 -10.90 6.54 16.36
CA PHE A 213 -10.85 5.09 16.52
C PHE A 213 -11.13 4.71 17.97
N THR A 214 -11.11 3.42 18.30
CA THR A 214 -11.44 2.97 19.66
C THR A 214 -10.47 3.48 20.71
N ARG A 215 -9.18 3.65 20.36
CA ARG A 215 -8.12 3.96 21.33
C ARG A 215 -7.42 5.31 21.12
N PHE A 216 -7.55 5.89 19.94
CA PHE A 216 -6.86 7.12 19.55
C PHE A 216 -7.56 7.78 18.36
N SER A 217 -7.21 9.04 18.06
CA SER A 217 -7.63 9.73 16.83
C SER A 217 -6.61 9.60 15.71
N LEU A 218 -7.00 9.87 14.46
CA LEU A 218 -6.05 9.94 13.36
C LEU A 218 -4.96 11.00 13.60
N ALA A 219 -5.32 12.12 14.22
CA ALA A 219 -4.35 13.15 14.62
C ALA A 219 -3.28 12.60 15.59
N ASP A 220 -3.68 11.77 16.56
CA ASP A 220 -2.75 11.12 17.49
C ASP A 220 -1.85 10.11 16.76
N TYR A 221 -2.45 9.27 15.91
CA TYR A 221 -1.74 8.30 15.09
C TYR A 221 -0.67 8.97 14.23
N ARG A 222 -1.05 10.03 13.50
CA ARG A 222 -0.12 10.81 12.66
C ARG A 222 1.05 11.29 13.50
N LYS A 223 0.82 12.00 14.61
CA LYS A 223 1.91 12.52 15.48
C LYS A 223 2.92 11.45 15.86
N VAL A 224 2.44 10.28 16.32
CA VAL A 224 3.32 9.16 16.69
C VAL A 224 4.05 8.61 15.47
N PHE A 225 3.35 8.37 14.37
CA PHE A 225 3.92 7.80 13.15
C PHE A 225 4.98 8.71 12.52
N THR A 226 4.69 10.00 12.29
CA THR A 226 5.70 10.94 11.72
C THR A 226 6.90 11.10 12.65
N SER A 227 6.69 11.11 13.97
CA SER A 227 7.81 11.17 14.92
C SER A 227 8.70 9.93 14.80
N LEU A 228 8.10 8.74 14.73
CA LEU A 228 8.83 7.48 14.56
C LEU A 228 9.56 7.42 13.21
N GLN A 229 8.89 7.83 12.13
CA GLN A 229 9.45 7.88 10.78
C GLN A 229 10.62 8.85 10.69
N SER A 230 10.50 10.04 11.30
CA SER A 230 11.58 11.03 11.40
C SER A 230 12.80 10.47 12.15
N MET A 231 12.56 9.78 13.27
CA MET A 231 13.63 9.13 14.04
C MET A 231 14.34 8.05 13.23
N ALA A 232 13.58 7.21 12.51
CA ALA A 232 14.12 6.15 11.66
C ALA A 232 14.92 6.72 10.47
N ALA A 233 14.42 7.74 9.79
CA ALA A 233 15.15 8.44 8.72
C ALA A 233 16.47 9.06 9.24
N THR A 234 16.43 9.66 10.43
CA THR A 234 17.62 10.20 11.09
C THR A 234 18.64 9.11 11.43
N TRP A 235 18.17 7.94 11.84
CA TRP A 235 19.03 6.78 12.10
C TRP A 235 19.76 6.34 10.82
N PHE A 236 19.06 6.30 9.68
CA PHE A 236 19.69 6.02 8.38
C PHE A 236 20.74 7.06 7.99
N LEU A 237 20.47 8.36 8.18
CA LEU A 237 21.45 9.42 7.94
C LEU A 237 22.66 9.33 8.87
N ALA A 238 22.45 8.93 10.13
CA ALA A 238 23.54 8.66 11.06
C ALA A 238 24.44 7.52 10.56
N ARG A 239 23.85 6.44 9.99
CA ARG A 239 24.61 5.38 9.32
C ARG A 239 25.48 5.91 8.19
N GLN A 240 24.94 6.77 7.32
CA GLN A 240 25.69 7.35 6.20
C GLN A 240 26.92 8.12 6.68
N LEU A 241 26.76 8.97 7.69
CA LEU A 241 27.86 9.74 8.26
C LEU A 241 28.94 8.83 8.83
N VAL A 242 28.56 7.82 9.61
CA VAL A 242 29.50 6.91 10.27
C VAL A 242 30.20 6.00 9.27
N ALA A 243 29.51 5.55 8.22
CA ALA A 243 30.11 4.79 7.14
C ALA A 243 31.10 5.64 6.32
N ALA A 244 30.78 6.90 6.05
CA ALA A 244 31.68 7.84 5.37
C ALA A 244 32.96 8.11 6.19
N ASP A 245 32.86 8.09 7.52
CA ASP A 245 33.99 8.19 8.45
C ASP A 245 34.79 6.88 8.60
N GLY A 246 34.51 5.85 7.78
CA GLY A 246 35.31 4.62 7.69
C GLY A 246 34.92 3.53 8.69
N ALA A 247 33.68 3.53 9.22
CA ALA A 247 33.24 2.49 10.13
C ALA A 247 33.26 1.08 9.49
N PRO A 248 33.69 0.04 10.23
CA PRO A 248 33.71 -1.34 9.74
C PRO A 248 32.36 -1.79 9.18
N ALA A 249 32.41 -2.54 8.08
CA ALA A 249 31.22 -3.10 7.41
C ALA A 249 30.09 -2.08 7.21
N LEU A 250 30.41 -0.82 6.90
CA LEU A 250 29.43 0.25 6.69
C LEU A 250 28.46 0.42 7.88
N ALA A 251 28.99 0.27 9.10
CA ALA A 251 28.24 0.32 10.35
C ALA A 251 27.06 -0.68 10.44
N PHE A 252 27.19 -1.87 9.83
CA PHE A 252 26.17 -2.93 9.80
C PHE A 252 25.58 -3.27 11.19
N ALA A 253 26.43 -3.29 12.23
CA ALA A 253 26.03 -3.55 13.61
C ALA A 253 24.93 -2.61 14.15
N SER A 254 24.79 -1.44 13.54
CA SER A 254 23.77 -0.43 13.88
C SER A 254 22.84 -0.12 12.70
N ALA A 255 22.80 -0.97 11.67
CA ALA A 255 21.93 -0.78 10.51
C ALA A 255 20.45 -0.71 10.90
N LEU A 256 20.02 -1.65 11.76
CA LEU A 256 18.68 -1.68 12.33
C LEU A 256 18.60 -0.89 13.64
N TRP A 257 17.59 -0.03 13.77
CA TRP A 257 17.35 0.69 15.02
C TRP A 257 16.59 -0.20 16.01
N THR A 258 17.19 -0.49 17.17
CA THR A 258 16.59 -1.38 18.18
C THR A 258 16.43 -0.72 19.55
N PRO A 259 15.46 0.20 19.73
CA PRO A 259 15.24 0.89 21.00
C PRO A 259 14.56 -0.02 22.03
N ARG A 260 14.83 0.22 23.33
CA ARG A 260 14.04 -0.40 24.40
C ARG A 260 12.60 0.11 24.36
N ARG A 261 11.61 -0.77 24.53
CA ARG A 261 10.17 -0.44 24.40
C ARG A 261 9.77 0.77 25.25
N GLY A 262 10.09 0.74 26.55
CA GLY A 262 9.75 1.84 27.48
C GLY A 262 10.46 3.17 27.15
N VAL A 263 11.68 3.11 26.61
CA VAL A 263 12.43 4.31 26.19
C VAL A 263 11.80 4.92 24.94
N LEU A 264 11.40 4.10 23.96
CA LEU A 264 10.72 4.58 22.77
C LEU A 264 9.38 5.25 23.12
N VAL A 265 8.55 4.60 23.94
CA VAL A 265 7.27 5.17 24.41
C VAL A 265 7.48 6.50 25.12
N ALA A 266 8.45 6.57 26.05
CA ALA A 266 8.73 7.81 26.77
C ALA A 266 9.24 8.92 25.85
N THR A 267 10.08 8.59 24.87
CA THR A 267 10.63 9.53 23.90
C THR A 267 9.55 10.08 22.98
N LEU A 268 8.69 9.21 22.43
CA LEU A 268 7.56 9.61 21.60
C LEU A 268 6.53 10.43 22.38
N ALA A 269 6.18 10.02 23.61
CA ALA A 269 5.26 10.79 24.46
C ALA A 269 5.80 12.20 24.76
N ARG A 270 7.11 12.31 25.04
CA ARG A 270 7.78 13.60 25.27
C ARG A 270 7.68 14.54 24.07
N HIS A 271 7.85 14.04 22.86
CA HIS A 271 7.93 14.87 21.64
C HIS A 271 6.58 15.11 20.97
N THR A 272 5.64 14.18 21.10
CA THR A 272 4.27 14.34 20.57
C THR A 272 3.35 15.10 21.52
N GLY A 273 3.72 15.20 22.81
CA GLY A 273 2.86 15.73 23.87
C GLY A 273 1.71 14.79 24.26
N LEU A 274 1.67 13.57 23.73
CA LEU A 274 0.62 12.59 24.00
C LEU A 274 0.86 11.84 25.30
N LYS A 275 -0.22 11.34 25.91
CA LYS A 275 -0.13 10.43 27.05
C LYS A 275 0.58 9.14 26.63
N LYS A 276 1.43 8.59 27.50
CA LYS A 276 2.13 7.31 27.25
C LYS A 276 1.18 6.18 26.85
N ALA A 277 -0.03 6.14 27.42
CA ALA A 277 -1.04 5.14 27.05
C ALA A 277 -1.44 5.23 25.57
N VAL A 278 -1.75 6.43 25.06
CA VAL A 278 -2.09 6.66 23.66
C VAL A 278 -0.94 6.28 22.73
N VAL A 279 0.29 6.65 23.09
CA VAL A 279 1.49 6.26 22.33
C VAL A 279 1.63 4.74 22.29
N THR A 280 1.45 4.05 23.42
CA THR A 280 1.48 2.59 23.48
C THR A 280 0.40 1.97 22.59
N ASP A 281 -0.82 2.49 22.61
CA ASP A 281 -1.91 1.99 21.75
C ASP A 281 -1.58 2.14 20.27
N VAL A 282 -1.06 3.29 19.84
CA VAL A 282 -0.63 3.48 18.45
C VAL A 282 0.51 2.52 18.08
N LEU A 283 1.53 2.39 18.93
CA LEU A 283 2.63 1.45 18.69
C LEU A 283 2.13 0.01 18.62
N GLN A 284 1.09 -0.35 19.38
CA GLN A 284 0.50 -1.68 19.32
C GLN A 284 -0.15 -1.97 17.96
N TYR A 285 -0.77 -0.97 17.31
CA TYR A 285 -1.29 -1.11 15.94
C TYR A 285 -0.15 -1.28 14.93
N LEU A 286 0.97 -0.56 15.14
CA LEU A 286 2.15 -0.63 14.28
C LEU A 286 3.04 -1.85 14.51
N THR A 287 2.80 -2.65 15.55
CA THR A 287 3.67 -3.79 15.90
C THR A 287 3.23 -5.07 15.17
N PHE A 288 4.15 -5.69 14.45
CA PHE A 288 3.98 -6.89 13.63
C PHE A 288 3.38 -8.04 14.43
N GLY A 289 2.17 -8.46 14.05
CA GLY A 289 1.44 -9.57 14.68
C GLY A 289 0.66 -9.20 15.94
N GLU A 290 0.68 -7.94 16.37
CA GLU A 290 -0.19 -7.43 17.44
C GLU A 290 -1.62 -7.18 16.91
N MET A 291 -2.54 -6.78 17.81
CA MET A 291 -3.96 -6.52 17.50
C MET A 291 -4.73 -7.73 16.95
N GLY A 292 -4.21 -8.95 17.15
CA GLY A 292 -4.85 -10.19 16.71
C GLY A 292 -4.69 -10.47 15.21
N ILE A 293 -3.78 -9.79 14.53
CA ILE A 293 -3.50 -9.99 13.10
C ILE A 293 -2.78 -11.34 12.90
N ARG A 294 -3.45 -12.28 12.22
CA ARG A 294 -2.95 -13.68 12.05
C ARG A 294 -1.85 -13.81 10.99
N LYS A 295 -1.94 -13.02 9.93
CA LYS A 295 -0.98 -13.01 8.81
C LYS A 295 -0.38 -11.61 8.71
N PRO A 296 0.48 -11.22 9.66
CA PRO A 296 1.04 -9.88 9.67
C PRO A 296 1.89 -9.64 8.43
N ASP A 297 1.97 -8.37 8.05
CA ASP A 297 2.77 -7.83 6.97
C ASP A 297 3.54 -6.62 7.51
N ILE A 298 4.84 -6.60 7.24
CA ILE A 298 5.77 -5.58 7.70
C ILE A 298 5.52 -4.24 7.01
N ALA A 299 4.97 -4.28 5.80
CA ALA A 299 4.55 -3.07 5.09
C ALA A 299 3.38 -2.40 5.80
N ILE A 300 2.56 -3.15 6.57
CA ILE A 300 1.40 -2.63 7.31
C ILE A 300 1.73 -2.35 8.79
N GLN A 301 2.45 -3.27 9.44
CA GLN A 301 2.86 -3.20 10.85
C GLN A 301 4.40 -3.14 10.93
N PRO A 302 5.01 -1.94 10.78
CA PRO A 302 6.45 -1.78 10.49
C PRO A 302 7.39 -1.97 11.69
N ILE A 303 6.86 -2.25 12.88
CA ILE A 303 7.66 -2.41 14.11
C ILE A 303 7.65 -3.88 14.50
N VAL A 304 8.79 -4.46 14.84
CA VAL A 304 8.85 -5.85 15.35
C VAL A 304 9.17 -5.83 16.84
N ASP A 305 8.33 -6.42 17.70
CA ASP A 305 8.71 -6.70 19.08
C ASP A 305 9.67 -7.89 19.10
N LEU A 306 10.93 -7.68 19.47
CA LEU A 306 11.96 -8.72 19.52
C LEU A 306 11.78 -9.68 20.71
N THR A 307 10.72 -9.53 21.51
CA THR A 307 10.36 -10.35 22.69
C THR A 307 11.34 -10.29 23.87
N ASN A 308 12.41 -9.50 23.73
CA ASN A 308 13.43 -9.25 24.75
C ASN A 308 13.37 -7.82 25.32
N GLY A 309 12.21 -7.16 25.20
CA GLY A 309 12.00 -5.79 25.68
C GLY A 309 12.55 -4.70 24.76
N GLN A 310 12.98 -5.05 23.55
CA GLN A 310 13.36 -4.13 22.48
C GLN A 310 12.39 -4.22 21.31
N TYR A 311 12.19 -3.10 20.63
CA TYR A 311 11.63 -3.09 19.29
C TYR A 311 12.77 -3.20 18.27
N ALA A 312 12.46 -3.67 17.07
CA ALA A 312 13.20 -3.44 15.85
C ALA A 312 12.39 -2.50 14.95
N VAL A 313 13.00 -1.39 14.56
CA VAL A 313 12.44 -0.39 13.66
C VAL A 313 13.41 -0.26 12.49
N SER A 314 13.00 -0.72 11.32
CA SER A 314 13.79 -0.65 10.09
C SER A 314 13.66 0.73 9.46
N PRO A 315 14.75 1.53 9.35
CA PRO A 315 14.73 2.77 8.57
C PRO A 315 14.23 2.60 7.14
N PHE A 316 14.65 1.53 6.45
CA PHE A 316 14.15 1.18 5.12
C PHE A 316 12.63 1.01 5.12
N VAL A 317 12.08 0.18 6.00
CA VAL A 317 10.62 -0.04 6.06
C VAL A 317 9.91 1.28 6.35
N MET A 318 10.32 1.98 7.41
CA MET A 318 9.69 3.24 7.83
C MET A 318 9.71 4.32 6.74
N ALA A 319 10.75 4.37 5.89
CA ALA A 319 10.83 5.34 4.80
C ALA A 319 9.81 5.08 3.67
N HIS A 320 9.39 3.83 3.50
CA HIS A 320 8.62 3.39 2.32
C HIS A 320 7.18 2.95 2.65
N VAL A 321 6.77 2.88 3.92
CA VAL A 321 5.39 2.56 4.30
C VAL A 321 4.43 3.76 4.20
N HIS A 322 3.17 3.49 3.89
CA HIS A 322 2.11 4.48 3.75
C HIS A 322 1.20 4.53 4.99
N ALA A 323 1.44 5.47 5.89
CA ALA A 323 0.79 5.57 7.21
C ALA A 323 -0.74 5.36 7.18
N GLU A 324 -1.45 6.19 6.41
CA GLU A 324 -2.92 6.18 6.38
C GLU A 324 -3.50 4.96 5.66
N ARG A 325 -2.89 4.57 4.55
CA ARG A 325 -3.24 3.36 3.81
C ARG A 325 -3.20 2.16 4.76
N ASN A 326 -2.07 1.99 5.43
CA ASN A 326 -1.80 0.86 6.30
C ASN A 326 -2.71 0.85 7.52
N LEU A 327 -2.94 2.02 8.14
CA LEU A 327 -3.86 2.14 9.26
C LEU A 327 -5.25 1.64 8.89
N CYS A 328 -5.78 2.06 7.75
CA CYS A 328 -7.12 1.64 7.36
C CYS A 328 -7.21 0.18 6.91
N VAL A 329 -6.14 -0.37 6.32
CA VAL A 329 -6.05 -1.84 6.13
C VAL A 329 -6.15 -2.55 7.48
N LEU A 330 -5.43 -2.09 8.51
CA LEU A 330 -5.53 -2.64 9.86
C LEU A 330 -6.93 -2.49 10.46
N LEU A 331 -7.53 -1.31 10.37
CA LEU A 331 -8.86 -1.05 10.91
C LEU A 331 -9.92 -1.96 10.29
N ASN A 332 -9.79 -2.30 9.00
CA ASN A 332 -10.68 -3.25 8.34
C ASN A 332 -10.47 -4.71 8.81
N GLN A 333 -9.24 -5.06 9.23
CA GLN A 333 -8.91 -6.40 9.72
C GLN A 333 -9.22 -6.59 11.22
N ILE A 334 -9.19 -5.52 12.02
CA ILE A 334 -9.46 -5.56 13.46
C ILE A 334 -10.98 -5.59 13.69
N PRO A 335 -11.55 -6.68 14.24
CA PRO A 335 -13.01 -6.85 14.31
C PRO A 335 -13.74 -5.71 15.04
N ASN A 336 -13.15 -5.20 16.13
CA ASN A 336 -13.74 -4.14 16.94
C ASN A 336 -13.68 -2.75 16.27
N GLU A 337 -12.79 -2.57 15.29
CA GLU A 337 -12.64 -1.30 14.57
C GLU A 337 -13.41 -1.30 13.25
N ARG A 338 -13.65 -2.48 12.66
CA ARG A 338 -14.23 -2.63 11.33
C ARG A 338 -15.54 -1.86 11.14
N GLN A 339 -16.45 -1.93 12.11
CA GLN A 339 -17.74 -1.22 12.01
C GLN A 339 -17.56 0.30 11.94
N ARG A 340 -16.69 0.87 12.77
CA ARG A 340 -16.38 2.31 12.74
C ARG A 340 -15.69 2.68 11.43
N TYR A 341 -14.75 1.85 10.98
CA TYR A 341 -14.06 2.07 9.71
C TYR A 341 -15.04 2.16 8.52
N LEU A 342 -16.06 1.29 8.46
CA LEU A 342 -17.07 1.35 7.40
C LEU A 342 -17.88 2.67 7.41
N GLN A 343 -18.18 3.22 8.58
CA GLN A 343 -18.83 4.55 8.68
C GLN A 343 -17.91 5.67 8.18
N LEU A 344 -16.63 5.61 8.53
CA LEU A 344 -15.63 6.58 8.09
C LEU A 344 -15.41 6.53 6.57
N VAL A 345 -15.49 5.34 5.95
CA VAL A 345 -15.47 5.18 4.49
C VAL A 345 -16.62 5.95 3.83
N GLU A 346 -17.84 5.82 4.35
CA GLU A 346 -19.03 6.51 3.83
C GLU A 346 -18.87 8.03 3.95
N GLU A 347 -18.40 8.54 5.10
CA GLU A 347 -18.08 9.96 5.27
C GLU A 347 -17.05 10.44 4.24
N LYS A 348 -16.05 9.60 3.92
CA LYS A 348 -15.03 9.95 2.93
C LYS A 348 -15.59 10.02 1.52
N GLU A 349 -16.51 9.14 1.14
CA GLU A 349 -17.17 9.18 -0.17
C GLU A 349 -17.98 10.48 -0.34
N GLN A 350 -18.67 10.93 0.71
CA GLN A 350 -19.37 12.22 0.71
C GLN A 350 -18.41 13.42 0.57
N GLN A 351 -17.23 13.35 1.19
CA GLN A 351 -16.19 14.36 1.02
C GLN A 351 -15.63 14.36 -0.41
N VAL A 352 -15.32 13.19 -0.96
CA VAL A 352 -14.81 13.04 -2.34
C VAL A 352 -15.80 13.60 -3.35
N ARG A 353 -17.11 13.38 -3.14
CA ARG A 353 -18.15 14.04 -3.93
C ARG A 353 -18.04 15.56 -3.87
N SER A 354 -17.92 16.12 -2.67
CA SER A 354 -17.83 17.58 -2.46
C SER A 354 -16.58 18.17 -3.12
N GLU A 355 -15.44 17.49 -3.01
CA GLU A 355 -14.18 17.86 -3.67
C GLU A 355 -14.31 17.83 -5.20
N THR A 356 -14.97 16.78 -5.74
CA THR A 356 -15.21 16.63 -7.18
C THR A 356 -16.09 17.78 -7.70
N ILE A 357 -17.20 18.08 -7.00
CA ILE A 357 -18.09 19.21 -7.33
C ILE A 357 -17.31 20.53 -7.32
N ALA A 358 -16.55 20.80 -6.25
CA ALA A 358 -15.77 22.02 -6.14
C ALA A 358 -14.79 22.18 -7.33
N SER A 359 -14.10 21.10 -7.70
CA SER A 359 -13.11 21.10 -8.80
C SER A 359 -13.71 21.36 -10.19
N LEU A 360 -15.02 21.19 -10.36
CA LEU A 360 -15.73 21.35 -11.63
C LEU A 360 -16.71 22.53 -11.63
N SER A 361 -16.86 23.21 -10.48
CA SER A 361 -17.89 24.23 -10.27
C SER A 361 -17.79 25.45 -11.20
N GLU A 362 -16.57 25.78 -11.67
CA GLU A 362 -16.33 26.91 -12.58
C GLU A 362 -16.76 26.65 -14.03
N LEU A 363 -17.14 25.42 -14.38
CA LEU A 363 -17.46 25.01 -15.76
C LEU A 363 -18.93 25.22 -16.14
N GLY A 364 -19.76 25.79 -15.26
CA GLY A 364 -21.19 26.00 -15.52
C GLY A 364 -22.01 24.70 -15.59
N LEU A 365 -21.53 23.64 -14.94
CA LEU A 365 -22.21 22.34 -14.83
C LEU A 365 -23.13 22.33 -13.60
N ASP A 366 -24.24 21.61 -13.72
CA ASP A 366 -25.15 21.34 -12.60
C ASP A 366 -24.76 20.03 -11.91
N PHE A 367 -24.94 19.98 -10.58
CA PHE A 367 -24.65 18.80 -9.77
C PHE A 367 -25.88 18.37 -8.96
N LYS A 368 -26.22 17.09 -9.01
CA LYS A 368 -27.34 16.50 -8.26
C LYS A 368 -26.88 15.21 -7.57
N TYR A 369 -27.49 14.90 -6.42
CA TYR A 369 -27.29 13.64 -5.69
C TYR A 369 -28.49 13.40 -4.78
N GLY A 370 -28.76 12.16 -4.41
CA GLY A 370 -29.90 11.81 -3.55
C GLY A 370 -30.42 10.40 -3.74
N GLN A 371 -31.48 10.05 -3.01
CA GLN A 371 -32.00 8.69 -2.94
C GLN A 371 -33.09 8.40 -3.97
N LEU A 372 -33.01 7.24 -4.63
CA LEU A 372 -34.11 6.63 -5.37
C LEU A 372 -34.81 5.57 -4.49
N ALA A 373 -35.72 4.78 -5.07
CA ALA A 373 -36.43 3.76 -4.30
C ALA A 373 -35.52 2.56 -3.93
N ASP A 374 -34.68 2.13 -4.88
CA ASP A 374 -33.91 0.87 -4.78
C ASP A 374 -32.39 1.07 -4.92
N THR A 375 -31.94 2.32 -5.02
CA THR A 375 -30.53 2.73 -5.15
C THR A 375 -30.38 4.22 -4.84
N ASP A 376 -29.17 4.69 -4.63
CA ASP A 376 -28.86 6.11 -4.48
C ASP A 376 -28.11 6.63 -5.71
N ILE A 377 -28.16 7.94 -5.95
CA ILE A 377 -27.30 8.65 -6.89
C ILE A 377 -26.24 9.37 -6.06
N ASP A 378 -25.02 8.85 -6.10
CA ASP A 378 -23.91 9.46 -5.37
C ASP A 378 -23.59 10.84 -5.93
N LEU A 379 -23.44 10.96 -7.26
CA LEU A 379 -23.21 12.21 -7.97
C LEU A 379 -23.74 12.12 -9.40
N ALA A 380 -24.48 13.12 -9.85
CA ALA A 380 -24.79 13.39 -11.24
C ALA A 380 -24.17 14.73 -11.65
N ILE A 381 -23.46 14.73 -12.76
CA ILE A 381 -22.86 15.91 -13.41
C ILE A 381 -23.68 16.17 -14.68
N ILE A 382 -24.25 17.36 -14.81
CA ILE A 382 -25.22 17.66 -15.85
C ILE A 382 -24.77 18.89 -16.64
N ASP A 383 -24.60 18.72 -17.94
CA ASP A 383 -24.43 19.82 -18.88
C ASP A 383 -25.79 20.11 -19.53
N ARG A 384 -26.44 21.17 -19.04
CA ARG A 384 -27.77 21.59 -19.52
C ARG A 384 -27.76 22.06 -20.96
N LYS A 385 -26.66 22.69 -21.39
CA LYS A 385 -26.54 23.28 -22.72
C LYS A 385 -26.34 22.20 -23.77
N ALA A 386 -25.48 21.23 -23.49
CA ALA A 386 -25.24 20.09 -24.37
C ALA A 386 -26.28 18.97 -24.23
N LYS A 387 -27.17 19.06 -23.24
CA LYS A 387 -28.10 17.99 -22.83
C LYS A 387 -27.37 16.68 -22.56
N GLN A 388 -26.36 16.72 -21.71
CA GLN A 388 -25.58 15.54 -21.31
C GLN A 388 -25.68 15.35 -19.80
N CYS A 389 -25.80 14.09 -19.37
CA CYS A 389 -25.88 13.74 -17.96
C CYS A 389 -25.00 12.52 -17.68
N LEU A 390 -24.04 12.69 -16.76
CA LEU A 390 -23.16 11.65 -16.28
C LEU A 390 -23.46 11.36 -14.82
N CYS A 391 -24.02 10.18 -14.53
CA CYS A 391 -24.16 9.69 -13.16
C CYS A 391 -22.92 8.86 -12.79
N VAL A 392 -22.38 9.14 -11.62
CA VAL A 392 -21.15 8.56 -11.10
C VAL A 392 -21.49 7.86 -9.78
N GLU A 393 -21.35 6.54 -9.78
CA GLU A 393 -21.29 5.75 -8.54
C GLU A 393 -19.89 5.93 -7.95
N ILE A 394 -19.79 6.56 -6.79
CA ILE A 394 -18.51 6.88 -6.16
C ILE A 394 -18.06 5.67 -5.35
N LYS A 395 -16.76 5.34 -5.48
CA LYS A 395 -16.13 4.31 -4.66
C LYS A 395 -14.81 4.79 -4.11
N TRP A 396 -14.75 4.96 -2.79
CA TRP A 396 -13.49 5.24 -2.10
C TRP A 396 -12.86 3.94 -1.62
N PHE A 397 -11.77 3.54 -2.28
CA PHE A 397 -10.93 2.45 -1.82
C PHE A 397 -9.59 2.95 -1.37
N ILE A 398 -9.04 2.20 -0.44
CA ILE A 398 -7.61 2.11 -0.27
C ILE A 398 -7.12 1.18 -1.34
N GLU A 399 -6.09 1.62 -2.05
CA GLU A 399 -5.48 0.83 -3.10
C GLU A 399 -5.11 -0.55 -2.53
N PRO A 400 -5.50 -1.64 -3.20
CA PRO A 400 -5.10 -2.97 -2.78
C PRO A 400 -3.60 -3.18 -3.02
N ALA A 401 -2.88 -3.77 -2.06
CA ALA A 401 -1.46 -4.12 -2.19
C ALA A 401 -1.27 -5.60 -2.55
N GLU A 402 -2.13 -6.46 -1.99
CA GLU A 402 -2.07 -7.91 -2.19
C GLU A 402 -3.25 -8.40 -3.03
N ILE A 403 -3.08 -9.55 -3.69
CA ILE A 403 -4.13 -10.20 -4.49
C ILE A 403 -5.44 -10.38 -3.71
N ARG A 404 -5.38 -10.70 -2.42
CA ARG A 404 -6.59 -10.86 -1.59
C ARG A 404 -7.35 -9.55 -1.43
N GLU A 405 -6.66 -8.43 -1.30
CA GLU A 405 -7.27 -7.11 -1.29
C GLU A 405 -7.83 -6.75 -2.66
N VAL A 406 -7.09 -7.07 -3.74
CA VAL A 406 -7.55 -6.89 -5.14
C VAL A 406 -8.89 -7.60 -5.36
N LEU A 407 -9.00 -8.85 -4.93
CA LEU A 407 -10.24 -9.63 -5.04
C LEU A 407 -11.38 -9.00 -4.23
N ALA A 408 -11.12 -8.62 -2.97
CA ALA A 408 -12.13 -7.98 -2.14
C ALA A 408 -12.65 -6.66 -2.75
N LYS A 409 -11.74 -5.83 -3.31
CA LYS A 409 -12.11 -4.57 -3.96
C LYS A 409 -12.76 -4.76 -5.32
N THR A 410 -12.41 -5.82 -6.03
CA THR A 410 -13.10 -6.24 -7.27
C THR A 410 -14.58 -6.53 -6.98
N GLU A 411 -14.90 -7.25 -5.91
CA GLU A 411 -16.30 -7.51 -5.52
C GLU A 411 -17.07 -6.23 -5.13
N GLU A 412 -16.41 -5.26 -4.49
CA GLU A 412 -17.01 -3.95 -4.20
C GLU A 412 -17.30 -3.16 -5.49
N LEU A 413 -16.41 -3.21 -6.49
CA LEU A 413 -16.62 -2.61 -7.81
C LEU A 413 -17.74 -3.29 -8.59
N ILE A 414 -17.84 -4.62 -8.55
CA ILE A 414 -18.94 -5.37 -9.19
C ILE A 414 -20.29 -4.90 -8.63
N LYS A 415 -20.39 -4.68 -7.32
CA LYS A 415 -21.61 -4.10 -6.71
C LYS A 415 -21.89 -2.69 -7.22
N GLY A 416 -20.86 -1.84 -7.31
CA GLY A 416 -20.98 -0.49 -7.88
C GLY A 416 -21.46 -0.49 -9.34
N THR A 417 -20.92 -1.38 -10.19
CA THR A 417 -21.40 -1.50 -11.57
C THR A 417 -22.86 -1.97 -11.63
N ALA A 418 -23.27 -2.88 -10.75
CA ALA A 418 -24.66 -3.31 -10.66
C ALA A 418 -25.61 -2.16 -10.25
N GLN A 419 -25.19 -1.28 -9.33
CA GLN A 419 -25.93 -0.07 -8.95
C GLN A 419 -26.02 0.92 -10.11
N ALA A 420 -24.90 1.23 -10.77
CA ALA A 420 -24.87 2.10 -11.95
C ALA A 420 -25.77 1.59 -13.09
N ARG A 421 -25.89 0.28 -13.28
CA ARG A 421 -26.82 -0.33 -14.25
C ARG A 421 -28.28 -0.14 -13.86
N LYS A 422 -28.63 -0.21 -12.57
CA LYS A 422 -30.00 0.09 -12.11
C LYS A 422 -30.37 1.53 -12.43
N ILE A 423 -29.45 2.47 -12.24
CA ILE A 423 -29.66 3.89 -12.58
C ILE A 423 -29.85 4.06 -14.09
N SER A 424 -28.98 3.44 -14.91
CA SER A 424 -29.13 3.47 -16.37
C SER A 424 -30.46 2.89 -16.84
N LYS A 425 -30.87 1.75 -16.27
CA LYS A 425 -32.17 1.14 -16.57
C LYS A 425 -33.33 2.05 -16.18
N ALA A 426 -33.28 2.67 -14.99
CA ALA A 426 -34.30 3.61 -14.55
C ALA A 426 -34.39 4.84 -15.47
N PHE A 427 -33.27 5.29 -16.06
CA PHE A 427 -33.30 6.32 -17.09
C PHE A 427 -34.03 5.83 -18.33
N LEU A 428 -33.65 4.68 -18.90
CA LEU A 428 -34.29 4.11 -20.10
C LEU A 428 -35.80 3.84 -19.94
N GLU A 429 -36.23 3.51 -18.73
CA GLU A 429 -37.65 3.26 -18.39
C GLU A 429 -38.44 4.55 -18.09
N ASN A 430 -37.83 5.72 -18.28
CA ASN A 430 -38.42 7.02 -17.99
C ASN A 430 -38.95 7.14 -16.54
N ASN A 431 -38.18 6.66 -15.57
CA ASN A 431 -38.57 6.67 -14.17
C ASN A 431 -38.77 8.11 -13.65
N ASN A 432 -40.00 8.45 -13.29
CA ASN A 432 -40.37 9.81 -12.85
C ASN A 432 -39.54 10.32 -11.66
N ARG A 433 -39.17 9.46 -10.69
CA ARG A 433 -38.39 9.89 -9.53
C ARG A 433 -36.96 10.26 -9.93
N LEU A 434 -36.36 9.49 -10.84
CA LEU A 434 -35.04 9.81 -11.40
C LEU A 434 -35.09 11.11 -12.22
N MET A 435 -36.04 11.22 -13.15
CA MET A 435 -36.17 12.40 -14.02
C MET A 435 -36.39 13.68 -13.20
N SER A 436 -37.26 13.62 -12.19
CA SER A 436 -37.51 14.77 -11.30
C SER A 436 -36.32 15.09 -10.39
N LEU A 437 -35.57 14.09 -9.90
CA LEU A 437 -34.39 14.32 -9.06
C LEU A 437 -33.28 15.04 -9.85
N LEU A 438 -33.05 14.59 -11.08
CA LEU A 438 -32.02 15.14 -11.97
C LEU A 438 -32.49 16.39 -12.72
N ASP A 439 -33.81 16.60 -12.80
CA ASP A 439 -34.46 17.63 -13.61
C ASP A 439 -34.09 17.51 -15.11
N ILE A 440 -34.14 16.29 -15.65
CA ILE A 440 -33.82 15.95 -17.05
C ILE A 440 -34.95 15.18 -17.73
N ASP A 441 -34.83 14.99 -19.05
CA ASP A 441 -35.74 14.17 -19.87
C ASP A 441 -34.95 13.17 -20.75
N GLN A 442 -35.68 12.37 -21.54
CA GLN A 442 -35.10 11.37 -22.46
C GLN A 442 -34.27 11.95 -23.61
N SER A 443 -34.29 13.27 -23.83
CA SER A 443 -33.47 13.89 -24.88
C SER A 443 -32.01 14.09 -24.45
N TYR A 444 -31.69 13.83 -23.18
CA TYR A 444 -30.32 13.89 -22.69
C TYR A 444 -29.52 12.67 -23.13
N ASP A 445 -28.26 12.91 -23.53
CA ASP A 445 -27.27 11.84 -23.63
C ASP A 445 -26.85 11.42 -22.22
N PHE A 446 -27.27 10.23 -21.80
CA PHE A 446 -27.14 9.73 -20.44
C PHE A 446 -26.13 8.60 -20.35
N LEU A 447 -25.23 8.68 -19.38
CA LEU A 447 -24.26 7.62 -19.08
C LEU A 447 -24.13 7.42 -17.57
N THR A 448 -23.98 6.17 -17.14
CA THR A 448 -23.60 5.82 -15.78
C THR A 448 -22.20 5.21 -15.75
N ILE A 449 -21.42 5.56 -14.75
CA ILE A 449 -20.06 5.05 -14.55
C ILE A 449 -19.83 4.72 -13.08
N VAL A 450 -18.74 3.98 -12.81
CA VAL A 450 -18.16 3.91 -11.48
C VAL A 450 -16.91 4.80 -11.44
N GLY A 451 -16.94 5.80 -10.56
CA GLY A 451 -15.81 6.67 -10.26
C GLY A 451 -15.08 6.19 -9.02
N SER A 452 -13.95 5.50 -9.17
CA SER A 452 -13.11 5.12 -8.03
C SER A 452 -12.05 6.18 -7.74
N VAL A 453 -11.59 6.31 -6.50
CA VAL A 453 -10.47 7.22 -6.19
C VAL A 453 -9.12 6.64 -6.60
N ASN A 454 -8.83 5.38 -6.22
CA ASN A 454 -7.47 4.84 -6.29
C ASN A 454 -7.33 3.58 -7.16
N PHE A 455 -8.40 2.84 -7.44
CA PHE A 455 -8.31 1.50 -8.06
C PHE A 455 -9.53 1.20 -8.93
N ILE A 456 -9.32 0.85 -10.20
CA ILE A 456 -10.42 0.61 -11.15
C ILE A 456 -10.81 -0.86 -11.29
N GLY A 457 -10.18 -1.78 -10.56
CA GLY A 457 -10.42 -3.22 -10.72
C GLY A 457 -9.56 -3.87 -11.80
N GLY A 458 -9.61 -5.20 -11.85
CA GLY A 458 -9.16 -5.98 -13.01
C GLY A 458 -10.30 -6.22 -14.01
N HIS A 459 -10.06 -7.05 -15.02
CA HIS A 459 -11.03 -7.40 -16.07
C HIS A 459 -12.41 -7.80 -15.52
N ARG A 460 -12.46 -8.62 -14.45
CA ARG A 460 -13.72 -9.12 -13.87
C ARG A 460 -14.63 -8.02 -13.29
N ALA A 461 -14.05 -6.91 -12.82
CA ALA A 461 -14.85 -5.79 -12.30
C ALA A 461 -15.56 -5.01 -13.42
N GLN A 462 -15.13 -5.16 -14.67
CA GLN A 462 -15.54 -4.30 -15.76
C GLN A 462 -16.84 -4.79 -16.38
N HIS A 463 -17.68 -3.84 -16.80
CA HIS A 463 -18.90 -4.11 -17.53
C HIS A 463 -18.89 -3.34 -18.85
N PRO A 464 -19.31 -3.93 -19.99
CA PRO A 464 -19.30 -3.25 -21.30
C PRO A 464 -20.01 -1.90 -21.32
N ASP A 465 -21.13 -1.79 -20.60
CA ASP A 465 -21.95 -0.57 -20.57
C ASP A 465 -21.64 0.41 -19.42
N VAL A 466 -20.84 -0.02 -18.42
CA VAL A 466 -20.50 0.83 -17.26
C VAL A 466 -18.98 0.95 -17.16
N PRO A 467 -18.40 2.02 -17.73
CA PRO A 467 -17.00 2.35 -17.55
C PRO A 467 -16.62 2.55 -16.09
N ILE A 468 -15.40 2.14 -15.73
CA ILE A 468 -14.78 2.40 -14.43
C ILE A 468 -13.53 3.23 -14.65
N THR A 469 -13.44 4.39 -13.99
CA THR A 469 -12.28 5.29 -14.10
C THR A 469 -11.91 5.89 -12.75
N LYS A 470 -10.72 6.49 -12.68
CA LYS A 470 -10.33 7.28 -11.50
C LYS A 470 -11.04 8.64 -11.54
N LEU A 471 -11.63 9.07 -10.43
CA LEU A 471 -12.37 10.34 -10.35
C LEU A 471 -11.51 11.55 -10.72
N TRP A 472 -10.24 11.57 -10.32
CA TRP A 472 -9.33 12.65 -10.69
C TRP A 472 -9.06 12.69 -12.20
N HIS A 473 -8.96 11.54 -12.85
CA HIS A 473 -8.72 11.44 -14.29
C HIS A 473 -9.95 11.91 -15.07
N LEU A 474 -11.15 11.53 -14.60
CA LEU A 474 -12.41 12.06 -15.12
C LEU A 474 -12.50 13.59 -14.96
N ALA A 475 -12.26 14.11 -13.76
CA ALA A 475 -12.33 15.56 -13.50
C ALA A 475 -11.30 16.34 -14.33
N SER A 476 -10.09 15.79 -14.51
CA SER A 476 -9.07 16.36 -15.39
C SER A 476 -9.55 16.43 -16.85
N GLU A 477 -10.14 15.35 -17.36
CA GLU A 477 -10.63 15.31 -18.74
C GLU A 477 -11.82 16.25 -18.96
N ILE A 478 -12.75 16.36 -18.00
CA ILE A 478 -13.86 17.33 -18.04
C ILE A 478 -13.31 18.76 -18.06
N ARG A 479 -12.34 19.10 -17.20
CA ARG A 479 -11.70 20.42 -17.18
C ARG A 479 -11.00 20.74 -18.49
N LYS A 480 -10.25 19.79 -19.03
CA LYS A 480 -9.54 19.92 -20.31
C LYS A 480 -10.47 20.24 -21.47
N ARG A 481 -11.70 19.71 -21.45
CA ARG A 481 -12.72 19.94 -22.47
C ARG A 481 -13.67 21.10 -22.16
N GLY A 482 -13.65 21.61 -20.92
CA GLY A 482 -14.51 22.68 -20.46
C GLY A 482 -15.97 22.28 -20.23
N GLY A 483 -16.28 20.97 -20.15
CA GLY A 483 -17.65 20.45 -20.05
C GLY A 483 -17.72 18.94 -20.30
N LEU A 484 -18.93 18.43 -20.54
CA LEU A 484 -19.15 16.99 -20.82
C LEU A 484 -18.98 16.60 -22.30
N ASP A 485 -18.77 17.58 -23.18
CA ASP A 485 -18.69 17.33 -24.62
C ASP A 485 -17.52 16.38 -24.97
N GLY A 486 -17.85 15.29 -25.68
CA GLY A 486 -16.94 14.19 -25.99
C GLY A 486 -16.38 13.40 -24.80
N VAL A 487 -16.67 13.76 -23.54
CA VAL A 487 -16.27 12.99 -22.34
C VAL A 487 -17.04 11.68 -22.28
N LEU A 488 -18.34 11.71 -22.57
CA LEU A 488 -19.19 10.51 -22.57
C LEU A 488 -18.70 9.50 -23.62
N GLU A 489 -18.27 9.96 -24.80
CA GLU A 489 -17.69 9.10 -25.84
C GLU A 489 -16.31 8.56 -25.44
N TRP A 490 -15.46 9.39 -24.82
CA TRP A 490 -14.18 8.94 -24.26
C TRP A 490 -14.35 7.83 -23.21
N LEU A 491 -15.41 7.92 -22.39
CA LEU A 491 -15.78 6.89 -21.43
C LEU A 491 -16.32 5.63 -22.10
N ARG A 492 -17.27 5.75 -23.04
CA ARG A 492 -17.86 4.61 -23.78
C ARG A 492 -16.81 3.81 -24.54
N SER A 493 -15.94 4.52 -25.25
CA SER A 493 -14.84 3.93 -26.02
C SER A 493 -13.68 3.42 -25.16
N ARG A 494 -13.66 3.74 -23.86
CA ARG A 494 -12.56 3.43 -22.93
C ARG A 494 -11.20 3.88 -23.42
N SER A 495 -11.16 5.01 -24.12
CA SER A 495 -9.94 5.58 -24.70
C SER A 495 -8.90 6.02 -23.64
N TYR A 496 -9.27 5.95 -22.36
CA TYR A 496 -8.41 6.22 -21.20
C TYR A 496 -7.54 5.05 -20.76
N LEU A 497 -7.77 3.85 -21.31
CA LEU A 497 -6.99 2.68 -20.96
C LEU A 497 -5.66 2.63 -21.75
N PRO A 498 -4.55 2.26 -21.10
CA PRO A 498 -3.29 2.05 -21.78
C PRO A 498 -3.38 0.97 -22.86
N ARG A 499 -2.61 1.12 -23.93
CA ARG A 499 -2.59 0.19 -25.08
C ARG A 499 -1.39 -0.74 -25.04
N ARG A 500 -1.65 -2.06 -25.11
CA ARG A 500 -0.61 -3.10 -25.17
C ARG A 500 0.25 -2.91 -26.43
N GLY A 501 1.56 -3.00 -26.27
CA GLY A 501 2.54 -2.82 -27.35
C GLY A 501 2.85 -1.37 -27.71
N GLN A 502 2.10 -0.40 -27.17
CA GLN A 502 2.40 1.03 -27.30
C GLN A 502 2.88 1.62 -25.97
N GLU A 503 2.13 1.37 -24.89
CA GLU A 503 2.40 1.94 -23.57
C GLU A 503 2.88 0.88 -22.57
N TYR A 504 2.47 -0.38 -22.74
CA TYR A 504 2.92 -1.46 -21.87
C TYR A 504 3.12 -2.80 -22.59
N LYS A 505 3.92 -3.67 -21.97
CA LYS A 505 4.09 -5.07 -22.36
C LYS A 505 4.01 -5.99 -21.14
N ALA A 506 3.43 -7.16 -21.35
CA ALA A 506 3.50 -8.25 -20.40
C ALA A 506 4.72 -9.12 -20.72
N ARG A 507 5.43 -9.57 -19.69
CA ARG A 507 6.57 -10.48 -19.80
C ARG A 507 6.29 -11.72 -18.97
N GLU A 508 6.64 -12.87 -19.51
CA GLU A 508 6.60 -14.11 -18.77
C GLU A 508 7.77 -14.18 -17.78
N ILE A 509 7.50 -14.70 -16.59
CA ILE A 509 8.45 -14.87 -15.51
C ILE A 509 8.43 -16.34 -15.11
N LEU A 510 9.59 -16.98 -15.16
CA LEU A 510 9.77 -18.32 -14.61
C LEU A 510 9.96 -18.19 -13.10
N ILE A 511 9.21 -18.98 -12.34
CA ILE A 511 9.28 -18.97 -10.87
C ILE A 511 9.53 -20.37 -10.33
N GLN A 512 10.28 -20.46 -9.24
CA GLN A 512 10.61 -21.73 -8.59
C GLN A 512 10.56 -21.62 -7.06
N CYS A 513 10.00 -22.64 -6.41
CA CYS A 513 10.07 -22.80 -4.96
C CYS A 513 10.21 -24.28 -4.59
N GLY A 514 11.36 -24.65 -4.01
CA GLY A 514 11.72 -26.05 -3.80
C GLY A 514 11.78 -26.81 -5.14
N GLU A 515 11.06 -27.91 -5.23
CA GLU A 515 10.95 -28.71 -6.47
C GLU A 515 9.88 -28.18 -7.43
N TRP A 516 9.04 -27.23 -6.99
CA TRP A 516 7.91 -26.73 -7.75
C TRP A 516 8.29 -25.57 -8.66
N HIS A 517 7.82 -25.64 -9.90
CA HIS A 517 8.04 -24.65 -10.95
C HIS A 517 6.71 -24.12 -11.48
N SER A 518 6.72 -22.89 -11.98
CA SER A 518 5.58 -22.33 -12.71
C SER A 518 6.01 -21.19 -13.65
N THR A 519 5.07 -20.72 -14.45
CA THR A 519 5.19 -19.56 -15.32
C THR A 519 4.15 -18.53 -14.91
N TRP A 520 4.57 -17.31 -14.63
CA TRP A 520 3.70 -16.18 -14.32
C TRP A 520 3.98 -14.99 -15.24
N TYR A 521 3.35 -13.84 -14.97
CA TYR A 521 3.58 -12.63 -15.75
C TYR A 521 3.90 -11.43 -14.88
N GLY A 522 4.62 -10.48 -15.48
CA GLY A 522 4.78 -9.12 -15.00
C GLY A 522 4.44 -8.11 -16.07
N ILE A 523 3.92 -6.95 -15.66
CA ILE A 523 3.63 -5.83 -16.56
C ILE A 523 4.72 -4.76 -16.40
N GLY A 524 5.26 -4.28 -17.52
CA GLY A 524 6.23 -3.19 -17.56
C GLY A 524 6.02 -2.28 -18.76
N TYR A 525 6.66 -1.11 -18.75
CA TYR A 525 6.68 -0.20 -19.89
C TYR A 525 7.35 -0.85 -21.12
N VAL A 526 6.91 -0.42 -22.32
CA VAL A 526 7.48 -0.88 -23.60
C VAL A 526 8.92 -0.43 -23.74
#